data_AF-A0A951HKF8-F1
#
_entry.id   AF-A0A951HKF8-F1
#
_cell.length_a   1.000
_cell.length_b   1.000
_cell.length_c   1.000
_cell.angle_alpha   90.00
_cell.angle_beta   90.00
_cell.angle_gamma   90.00
#
_symmetry.space_group_name_H-M   'P 1'
#
loop_
_entity.id
_entity.type
_entity.pdbx_description
1 polymer ?
#
loop_
_entity_poly.entity_id
_entity_poly.type
_entity_poly.pdbx_seq_one_letter_code
_entity_poly.pdbx_strand_id
1 'polypeptide(L)'
;MLAQVGPPLTKVTVRAMPQSRLTQRLFGDLGRIMLPDFDRGRPGRRPTRPLAELEFRTIPTATYTPGLCQSSLVTVHFVPDGPLAGADTPVRPTGIEVSENYVISDLDRLRRGGELSEAQRERLGIACADIDPRHSGTIDAPDEMMLVGDVQALTALIEAARAGQVRIALNCPVPRDDPPTSESACRQRVAELDVRQVSTVARCDPPPAAGAGCFELGVGGMSVRFESDSVTTAPSRVVIEPMIVIADELID
;
A
#
# COMPACT_ATOMS: atom_id res chain seq x y z
N MET A 1 24.22 9.45 -19.18
CA MET A 1 25.16 10.27 -18.37
C MET A 1 25.54 9.42 -17.16
N LEU A 2 26.77 8.91 -17.10
CA LEU A 2 27.21 8.01 -16.04
C LEU A 2 27.39 8.81 -14.74
N ALA A 3 26.71 8.39 -13.67
CA ALA A 3 26.80 9.00 -12.36
C ALA A 3 28.25 9.05 -11.87
N GLN A 4 28.65 10.13 -11.19
CA GLN A 4 29.96 10.25 -10.56
C GLN A 4 30.23 9.04 -9.67
N VAL A 5 31.36 8.35 -9.92
CA VAL A 5 31.78 7.17 -9.17
C VAL A 5 32.26 7.59 -7.79
N GLY A 6 31.32 7.76 -6.86
CA GLY A 6 31.61 7.85 -5.43
C GLY A 6 32.08 6.50 -4.87
N PRO A 7 32.67 6.48 -3.65
CA PRO A 7 33.10 5.23 -3.00
C PRO A 7 31.94 4.22 -2.92
N PRO A 8 32.18 2.91 -3.08
CA PRO A 8 31.13 1.90 -3.17
C PRO A 8 30.12 2.00 -2.01
N LEU A 9 28.85 1.75 -2.29
CA LEU A 9 27.82 1.77 -1.27
C LEU A 9 27.98 0.56 -0.35
N THR A 10 27.87 0.78 0.94
CA THR A 10 27.76 -0.25 1.97
C THR A 10 26.60 0.09 2.91
N LYS A 11 26.11 -0.89 3.68
CA LYS A 11 25.00 -0.65 4.63
C LYS A 11 25.39 0.41 5.68
N VAL A 12 26.65 0.41 6.12
CA VAL A 12 27.18 1.43 7.05
C VAL A 12 27.19 2.81 6.41
N THR A 13 27.68 2.93 5.16
CA THR A 13 27.70 4.24 4.48
C THR A 13 26.30 4.78 4.24
N VAL A 14 25.33 3.93 3.88
CA VAL A 14 23.95 4.37 3.61
C VAL A 14 23.29 4.89 4.87
N ARG A 15 23.45 4.20 6.01
CA ARG A 15 22.90 4.65 7.30
C ARG A 15 23.49 5.98 7.77
N ALA A 16 24.76 6.23 7.49
CA ALA A 16 25.45 7.47 7.84
C ALA A 16 25.20 8.61 6.83
N MET A 17 24.71 8.33 5.63
CA MET A 17 24.58 9.33 4.57
C MET A 17 23.36 10.26 4.81
N PRO A 18 23.50 11.57 4.57
CA PRO A 18 22.34 12.46 4.47
C PRO A 18 21.36 11.97 3.40
N GLN A 19 20.05 12.03 3.70
CA GLN A 19 19.00 11.52 2.80
C GLN A 19 19.09 12.11 1.39
N SER A 20 19.24 13.42 1.28
CA SER A 20 19.37 14.14 0.00
C SER A 20 20.57 13.69 -0.84
N ARG A 21 21.71 13.38 -0.20
CA ARG A 21 22.88 12.85 -0.90
C ARG A 21 22.66 11.42 -1.39
N LEU A 22 21.97 10.60 -0.60
CA LEU A 22 21.65 9.23 -0.99
C LEU A 22 20.71 9.20 -2.19
N THR A 23 19.61 9.96 -2.14
CA THR A 23 18.64 10.00 -3.24
C THR A 23 19.24 10.61 -4.49
N GLN A 24 20.03 11.68 -4.38
CA GLN A 24 20.75 12.25 -5.53
C GLN A 24 21.78 11.27 -6.11
N ARG A 25 22.44 10.47 -5.28
CA ARG A 25 23.41 9.46 -5.74
C ARG A 25 22.73 8.30 -6.48
N LEU A 26 21.58 7.83 -6.00
CA LEU A 26 20.87 6.69 -6.58
C LEU A 26 20.03 7.08 -7.81
N PHE A 27 19.42 8.26 -7.78
CA PHE A 27 18.39 8.65 -8.75
C PHE A 27 18.71 9.93 -9.54
N GLY A 28 19.84 10.59 -9.27
CA GLY A 28 20.21 11.85 -9.94
C GLY A 28 19.15 12.93 -9.70
N ASP A 29 18.63 13.50 -10.79
CA ASP A 29 17.62 14.56 -10.76
C ASP A 29 16.27 14.09 -10.19
N LEU A 30 15.96 12.79 -10.31
CA LEU A 30 14.76 12.21 -9.70
C LEU A 30 14.90 12.13 -8.17
N GLY A 31 16.11 12.27 -7.61
CA GLY A 31 16.34 12.24 -6.17
C GLY A 31 15.58 13.32 -5.39
N ARG A 32 15.11 14.38 -6.06
CA ARG A 32 14.29 15.46 -5.46
C ARG A 32 12.86 15.04 -5.14
N ILE A 33 12.34 14.02 -5.83
CA ILE A 33 10.99 13.49 -5.60
C ILE A 33 11.01 12.20 -4.78
N MET A 34 12.19 11.68 -4.43
CA MET A 34 12.34 10.44 -3.67
C MET A 34 12.45 10.74 -2.19
N LEU A 35 11.60 10.09 -1.40
CA LEU A 35 11.50 10.16 0.05
C LEU A 35 11.99 8.81 0.61
N PRO A 36 13.18 8.74 1.23
CA PRO A 36 13.66 7.51 1.84
C PRO A 36 12.69 6.97 2.88
N ASP A 37 12.34 5.69 2.75
CA ASP A 37 11.39 4.98 3.60
C ASP A 37 11.99 3.65 4.08
N PHE A 38 13.14 3.70 4.75
CA PHE A 38 13.80 2.52 5.28
C PHE A 38 14.33 2.75 6.69
N ASP A 39 14.40 1.69 7.49
CA ASP A 39 14.97 1.74 8.82
C ASP A 39 16.49 2.00 8.77
N ARG A 40 16.91 3.10 9.40
CA ARG A 40 18.33 3.43 9.60
C ARG A 40 18.99 2.57 10.68
N GLY A 41 18.23 1.68 11.32
CA GLY A 41 18.62 0.85 12.43
C GLY A 41 18.67 1.61 13.74
N ARG A 42 18.87 0.86 14.83
CA ARG A 42 18.96 1.42 16.17
C ARG A 42 20.33 2.07 16.41
N PRO A 43 20.39 3.27 17.03
CA PRO A 43 21.65 3.84 17.49
C PRO A 43 22.46 2.83 18.33
N GLY A 44 23.75 2.70 18.05
CA GLY A 44 24.65 1.78 18.77
C GLY A 44 24.60 0.31 18.34
N ARG A 45 23.61 -0.14 17.55
CA ARG A 45 23.58 -1.51 16.99
C ARG A 45 24.15 -1.52 15.58
N ARG A 46 25.36 -2.07 15.42
CA ARG A 46 25.98 -2.24 14.12
C ARG A 46 25.24 -3.33 13.32
N PRO A 47 24.87 -3.08 12.05
CA PRO A 47 24.34 -4.13 11.19
C PRO A 47 25.42 -5.18 10.90
N THR A 48 25.00 -6.43 10.71
CA THR A 48 25.90 -7.58 10.46
C THR A 48 25.90 -7.99 8.99
N ARG A 49 24.75 -7.89 8.31
CA ARG A 49 24.57 -8.30 6.91
C ARG A 49 24.81 -7.14 5.92
N PRO A 50 25.18 -7.45 4.65
CA PRO A 50 25.24 -6.47 3.58
C PRO A 50 23.92 -5.72 3.35
N LEU A 51 23.98 -4.64 2.58
CA LEU A 51 22.77 -3.96 2.10
C LEU A 51 22.11 -4.84 1.03
N ALA A 52 20.86 -5.21 1.23
CA ALA A 52 20.09 -6.00 0.26
C ALA A 52 19.14 -5.10 -0.55
N GLU A 53 18.44 -4.19 0.12
CA GLU A 53 17.48 -3.30 -0.52
C GLU A 53 17.38 -1.94 0.18
N LEU A 54 16.84 -0.97 -0.54
CA LEU A 54 16.41 0.33 -0.01
C LEU A 54 15.07 0.70 -0.60
N GLU A 55 14.15 1.10 0.26
CA GLU A 55 12.80 1.53 -0.10
C GLU A 55 12.69 3.05 -0.10
N PHE A 56 12.01 3.57 -1.09
CA PHE A 56 11.72 5.00 -1.25
C PHE A 56 10.27 5.17 -1.64
N ARG A 57 9.65 6.26 -1.20
CA ARG A 57 8.37 6.72 -1.72
C ARG A 57 8.56 7.93 -2.61
N THR A 58 7.73 8.11 -3.62
CA THR A 58 7.72 9.37 -4.37
C THR A 58 6.88 10.43 -3.66
N ILE A 59 7.18 11.71 -3.90
CA ILE A 59 6.26 12.80 -3.55
C ILE A 59 4.92 12.53 -4.26
N PRO A 60 3.78 12.52 -3.55
CA PRO A 60 2.51 12.19 -4.17
C PRO A 60 2.09 13.23 -5.20
N THR A 61 1.46 12.76 -6.28
CA THR A 61 0.88 13.58 -7.34
C THR A 61 -0.63 13.42 -7.40
N ALA A 62 -1.32 14.41 -7.96
CA ALA A 62 -2.76 14.29 -8.21
C ALA A 62 -3.06 13.17 -9.20
N THR A 63 -4.14 12.42 -8.95
CA THR A 63 -4.72 11.50 -9.93
C THR A 63 -5.83 12.20 -10.73
N TYR A 64 -6.55 11.45 -11.57
CA TYR A 64 -7.73 11.96 -12.24
C TYR A 64 -8.97 11.98 -11.35
N THR A 65 -8.94 11.25 -10.23
CA THR A 65 -10.04 11.13 -9.28
C THR A 65 -9.96 12.19 -8.17
N PRO A 66 -11.07 12.91 -7.89
CA PRO A 66 -11.14 13.85 -6.76
C PRO A 66 -10.80 13.19 -5.43
N GLY A 67 -9.94 13.83 -4.63
CA GLY A 67 -9.62 13.36 -3.28
C GLY A 67 -8.66 12.17 -3.23
N LEU A 68 -8.00 11.85 -4.34
CA LEU A 68 -7.02 10.79 -4.45
C LEU A 68 -5.66 11.35 -4.90
N CYS A 69 -4.61 10.88 -4.26
CA CYS A 69 -3.23 11.14 -4.63
C CYS A 69 -2.55 9.81 -4.92
N GLN A 70 -1.59 9.81 -5.86
CA GLN A 70 -0.77 8.64 -6.18
C GLN A 70 0.67 8.91 -5.76
N SER A 71 1.29 7.90 -5.16
CA SER A 71 2.70 7.78 -4.86
C SER A 71 3.20 6.47 -5.47
N SER A 72 4.50 6.30 -5.57
CA SER A 72 5.11 5.01 -5.87
C SER A 72 5.93 4.56 -4.68
N LEU A 73 5.95 3.26 -4.41
CA LEU A 73 7.00 2.62 -3.63
C LEU A 73 8.06 2.13 -4.63
N VAL A 74 9.30 2.53 -4.39
CA VAL A 74 10.45 2.24 -5.24
C VAL A 74 11.45 1.47 -4.40
N THR A 75 11.67 0.20 -4.74
CA THR A 75 12.63 -0.67 -4.07
C THR A 75 13.85 -0.84 -4.95
N VAL A 76 15.01 -0.44 -4.44
CA VAL A 76 16.30 -0.64 -5.12
C VAL A 76 16.97 -1.86 -4.53
N HIS A 77 17.19 -2.89 -5.35
CA HIS A 77 17.87 -4.11 -4.93
C HIS A 77 19.37 -4.02 -5.19
N PHE A 78 20.13 -4.59 -4.27
CA PHE A 78 21.58 -4.58 -4.26
C PHE A 78 22.14 -6.00 -4.14
N VAL A 79 23.31 -6.22 -4.74
CA VAL A 79 24.11 -7.43 -4.53
C VAL A 79 25.54 -7.06 -4.13
N PRO A 80 26.24 -7.94 -3.39
CA PRO A 80 27.66 -7.76 -3.11
C PRO A 80 28.50 -7.50 -4.37
N ASP A 81 29.44 -6.57 -4.25
CA ASP A 81 30.37 -6.14 -5.29
C ASP A 81 31.83 -6.30 -4.79
N GLY A 82 32.18 -7.54 -4.42
CA GLY A 82 33.49 -7.88 -3.90
C GLY A 82 33.44 -8.85 -2.72
N PRO A 83 34.55 -8.97 -1.96
CA PRO A 83 34.63 -9.84 -0.80
C PRO A 83 33.59 -9.47 0.26
N LEU A 84 32.95 -10.48 0.85
CA LEU A 84 31.99 -10.29 1.93
C LEU A 84 32.71 -9.78 3.20
N ALA A 85 32.24 -8.66 3.73
CA ALA A 85 32.73 -8.00 4.93
C ALA A 85 31.54 -7.56 5.81
N GLY A 86 30.49 -8.39 5.90
CA GLY A 86 29.27 -8.08 6.65
C GLY A 86 28.61 -6.79 6.14
N ALA A 87 28.27 -5.86 7.04
CA ALA A 87 27.65 -4.59 6.66
C ALA A 87 28.56 -3.61 5.90
N ASP A 88 29.88 -3.83 5.92
CA ASP A 88 30.84 -3.05 5.13
C ASP A 88 31.06 -3.62 3.73
N THR A 89 30.40 -4.73 3.40
CA THR A 89 30.47 -5.32 2.06
C THR A 89 30.07 -4.26 1.04
N PRO A 90 30.96 -3.92 0.08
CA PRO A 90 30.60 -3.12 -1.08
C PRO A 90 29.42 -3.76 -1.82
N VAL A 91 28.45 -2.96 -2.22
CA VAL A 91 27.32 -3.42 -3.02
C VAL A 91 27.12 -2.57 -4.25
N ARG A 92 26.52 -3.17 -5.28
CA ARG A 92 26.06 -2.51 -6.50
C ARG A 92 24.57 -2.75 -6.71
N PRO A 93 23.83 -1.79 -7.28
CA PRO A 93 22.43 -1.98 -7.61
C PRO A 93 22.27 -3.03 -8.72
N THR A 94 21.21 -3.82 -8.67
CA THR A 94 20.88 -4.85 -9.67
C THR A 94 19.53 -4.66 -10.32
N GLY A 95 18.59 -4.01 -9.65
CA GLY A 95 17.25 -3.82 -10.14
C GLY A 95 16.51 -2.74 -9.36
N ILE A 96 15.42 -2.27 -9.96
CA ILE A 96 14.47 -1.36 -9.34
C ILE A 96 13.10 -1.98 -9.54
N GLU A 97 12.38 -2.19 -8.45
CA GLU A 97 10.97 -2.52 -8.43
C GLU A 97 10.16 -1.26 -8.11
N VAL A 98 9.01 -1.10 -8.77
CA VAL A 98 8.12 0.03 -8.56
C VAL A 98 6.69 -0.50 -8.42
N SER A 99 6.04 -0.18 -7.32
CA SER A 99 4.61 -0.43 -7.12
C SER A 99 3.86 0.88 -6.91
N GLU A 100 2.67 0.97 -7.47
CA GLU A 100 1.79 2.12 -7.29
C GLU A 100 1.12 2.05 -5.92
N ASN A 101 1.07 3.19 -5.26
CA ASN A 101 0.46 3.34 -3.95
C ASN A 101 -0.40 4.59 -3.97
N TYR A 102 -1.49 4.57 -3.22
CA TYR A 102 -2.46 5.66 -3.23
C TYR A 102 -2.68 6.23 -1.83
N VAL A 103 -3.02 7.51 -1.76
CA VAL A 103 -3.40 8.18 -0.52
C VAL A 103 -4.75 8.84 -0.75
N ILE A 104 -5.72 8.50 0.09
CA ILE A 104 -7.02 9.18 0.10
C ILE A 104 -6.85 10.50 0.86
N SER A 105 -6.75 11.61 0.12
CA SER A 105 -6.59 12.94 0.69
C SER A 105 -7.91 13.57 1.13
N ASP A 106 -9.02 13.19 0.49
CA ASP A 106 -10.38 13.64 0.84
C ASP A 106 -11.41 12.57 0.45
N LEU A 107 -11.82 11.77 1.44
CA LEU A 107 -12.80 10.68 1.26
C LEU A 107 -14.16 11.17 0.76
N ASP A 108 -14.61 12.35 1.18
CA ASP A 108 -15.91 12.87 0.77
C ASP A 108 -15.89 13.29 -0.71
N ARG A 109 -14.75 13.82 -1.19
CA ARG A 109 -14.56 14.06 -2.63
C ARG A 109 -14.48 12.77 -3.42
N LEU A 110 -13.72 11.78 -2.93
CA LEU A 110 -13.60 10.46 -3.56
C LEU A 110 -14.98 9.81 -3.76
N ARG A 111 -15.84 9.90 -2.74
CA ARG A 111 -17.22 9.39 -2.80
C ARG A 111 -18.12 10.11 -3.77
N ARG A 112 -18.06 11.44 -3.81
CA ARG A 112 -18.89 12.23 -4.74
C ARG A 112 -18.48 11.99 -6.19
N GLY A 113 -17.22 11.63 -6.40
CA GLY A 113 -16.65 11.44 -7.73
C GLY A 113 -16.75 12.71 -8.58
N GLY A 114 -16.74 12.51 -9.90
CA GLY A 114 -16.85 13.58 -10.88
C GLY A 114 -15.52 13.97 -11.50
N GLU A 115 -15.60 14.70 -12.62
CA GLU A 115 -14.42 15.15 -13.35
C GLU A 115 -13.81 16.39 -12.69
N LEU A 116 -12.49 16.39 -12.57
CA LEU A 116 -11.75 17.57 -12.14
C LEU A 116 -11.47 18.48 -13.35
N SER A 117 -11.87 19.74 -13.26
CA SER A 117 -11.34 20.79 -14.14
C SER A 117 -9.82 20.92 -13.96
N GLU A 118 -9.14 21.51 -14.94
CA GLU A 118 -7.68 21.75 -14.89
C GLU A 118 -7.26 22.51 -13.63
N ALA A 119 -7.96 23.59 -13.28
CA ALA A 119 -7.70 24.36 -12.08
C ALA A 119 -7.91 23.55 -10.78
N GLN A 120 -8.82 22.57 -10.78
CA GLN A 120 -9.01 21.67 -9.65
C GLN A 120 -7.88 20.63 -9.56
N ARG A 121 -7.40 20.11 -10.70
CA ARG A 121 -6.25 19.20 -10.76
C ARG A 121 -4.97 19.86 -10.29
N GLU A 122 -4.72 21.10 -10.69
CA GLU A 122 -3.54 21.86 -10.23
C GLU A 122 -3.56 22.04 -8.70
N ARG A 123 -4.69 22.44 -8.13
CA ARG A 123 -4.86 22.55 -6.67
C ARG A 123 -4.69 21.23 -5.95
N LEU A 124 -5.22 20.14 -6.52
CA LEU A 124 -5.03 18.80 -5.98
C LEU A 124 -3.54 18.41 -6.05
N GLY A 125 -2.83 18.76 -7.12
CA GLY A 125 -1.40 18.49 -7.27
C GLY A 125 -0.57 19.15 -6.17
N ILE A 126 -0.86 20.41 -5.84
CA ILE A 126 -0.23 21.12 -4.72
C ILE A 126 -0.56 20.41 -3.39
N ALA A 127 -1.83 20.10 -3.14
CA ALA A 127 -2.25 19.42 -1.92
C ALA A 127 -1.63 18.02 -1.76
N CYS A 128 -1.50 17.26 -2.85
CA CYS A 128 -0.87 15.95 -2.85
C CYS A 128 0.64 16.05 -2.58
N ALA A 129 1.32 17.07 -3.12
CA ALA A 129 2.75 17.26 -2.92
C ALA A 129 3.13 17.58 -1.46
N ASP A 130 2.20 18.13 -0.67
CA ASP A 130 2.37 18.43 0.75
C ASP A 130 2.18 17.18 1.66
N ILE A 131 1.69 16.07 1.10
CA ILE A 131 1.50 14.81 1.85
C ILE A 131 2.83 14.09 1.97
N ASP A 132 3.21 13.71 3.19
CA ASP A 132 4.28 12.74 3.41
C ASP A 132 3.71 11.31 3.42
N PRO A 133 3.89 10.51 2.34
CA PRO A 133 3.30 9.19 2.23
C PRO A 133 3.90 8.19 3.23
N ARG A 134 5.04 8.50 3.86
CA ARG A 134 5.66 7.64 4.91
C ARG A 134 4.88 7.67 6.23
N HIS A 135 3.97 8.61 6.39
CA HIS A 135 3.20 8.83 7.62
C HIS A 135 1.69 8.86 7.41
N SER A 136 1.22 8.83 6.17
CA SER A 136 -0.18 9.09 5.82
C SER A 136 -1.03 7.83 5.59
N GLY A 137 -0.44 6.64 5.68
CA GLY A 137 -1.09 5.37 5.34
C GLY A 137 -1.33 5.28 3.83
N THR A 138 -0.50 4.53 3.13
CA THR A 138 -0.69 4.29 1.70
C THR A 138 -1.50 3.02 1.46
N ILE A 139 -2.25 3.02 0.37
CA ILE A 139 -3.02 1.88 -0.10
C ILE A 139 -2.29 1.28 -1.30
N ASP A 140 -1.88 0.03 -1.18
CA ASP A 140 -1.40 -0.75 -2.33
C ASP A 140 -2.61 -1.21 -3.16
N ALA A 141 -2.60 -0.91 -4.46
CA ALA A 141 -3.68 -1.27 -5.36
C ALA A 141 -3.17 -1.44 -6.80
N PRO A 142 -3.70 -2.41 -7.58
CA PRO A 142 -3.30 -2.64 -8.96
C PRO A 142 -3.48 -1.42 -9.88
N ASP A 143 -4.55 -0.67 -9.68
CA ASP A 143 -4.87 0.53 -10.47
C ASP A 143 -5.87 1.44 -9.75
N GLU A 144 -5.90 2.71 -10.18
CA GLU A 144 -6.78 3.76 -9.65
C GLU A 144 -8.27 3.38 -9.72
N MET A 145 -8.73 2.75 -10.81
CA MET A 145 -10.15 2.45 -10.99
C MET A 145 -10.62 1.39 -10.01
N MET A 146 -9.83 0.34 -9.81
CA MET A 146 -10.11 -0.71 -8.84
C MET A 146 -10.16 -0.15 -7.43
N LEU A 147 -9.15 0.64 -7.04
CA LEU A 147 -9.13 1.28 -5.74
C LEU A 147 -10.40 2.09 -5.48
N VAL A 148 -10.77 2.96 -6.41
CA VAL A 148 -11.95 3.83 -6.28
C VAL A 148 -13.22 3.00 -6.16
N GLY A 149 -13.42 2.03 -7.05
CA GLY A 149 -14.59 1.17 -7.05
C GLY A 149 -14.74 0.37 -5.75
N ASP A 150 -13.64 -0.22 -5.28
CA ASP A 150 -13.65 -1.13 -4.14
C ASP A 150 -13.78 -0.37 -2.81
N VAL A 151 -13.14 0.81 -2.70
CA VAL A 151 -13.32 1.72 -1.55
C VAL A 151 -14.76 2.25 -1.50
N GLN A 152 -15.36 2.56 -2.64
CA GLN A 152 -16.78 2.98 -2.70
C GLN A 152 -17.72 1.82 -2.33
N ALA A 153 -17.45 0.60 -2.80
CA ALA A 153 -18.21 -0.60 -2.44
C ALA A 153 -18.14 -0.88 -0.94
N LEU A 154 -16.95 -0.81 -0.34
CA LEU A 154 -16.74 -0.94 1.10
C LEU A 154 -17.49 0.15 1.88
N THR A 155 -17.39 1.41 1.43
CA THR A 155 -18.10 2.52 2.05
C THR A 155 -19.61 2.28 2.05
N ALA A 156 -20.19 1.91 0.91
CA ALA A 156 -21.61 1.62 0.78
C ALA A 156 -22.04 0.44 1.66
N LEU A 157 -21.20 -0.59 1.78
CA LEU A 157 -21.42 -1.73 2.66
C LEU A 157 -21.45 -1.32 4.14
N ILE A 158 -20.48 -0.51 4.59
CA ILE A 158 -20.40 0.01 5.97
C ILE A 158 -21.65 0.85 6.29
N GLU A 159 -22.06 1.73 5.37
CA GLU A 159 -23.27 2.54 5.55
C GLU A 159 -24.54 1.70 5.62
N ALA A 160 -24.68 0.71 4.72
CA ALA A 160 -25.81 -0.22 4.75
C ALA A 160 -25.83 -1.04 6.04
N ALA A 161 -24.67 -1.44 6.58
CA ALA A 161 -24.57 -2.13 7.86
C ALA A 161 -25.03 -1.25 9.02
N ARG A 162 -24.56 0.02 9.08
CA ARG A 162 -25.00 1.00 10.09
C ARG A 162 -26.49 1.30 10.03
N ALA A 163 -27.07 1.30 8.83
CA ALA A 163 -28.51 1.50 8.62
C ALA A 163 -29.36 0.24 8.84
N GLY A 164 -28.75 -0.94 9.03
CA GLY A 164 -29.48 -2.21 9.09
C GLY A 164 -30.10 -2.64 7.75
N GLN A 165 -29.53 -2.18 6.63
CA GLN A 165 -30.06 -2.35 5.27
C GLN A 165 -29.17 -3.22 4.37
N VAL A 166 -28.26 -4.02 4.93
CA VAL A 166 -27.42 -4.93 4.15
C VAL A 166 -28.30 -5.96 3.45
N ARG A 167 -28.26 -5.98 2.11
CA ARG A 167 -29.01 -6.93 1.26
C ARG A 167 -28.16 -8.05 0.70
N ILE A 168 -26.84 -7.91 0.77
CA ILE A 168 -25.87 -8.91 0.32
C ILE A 168 -25.60 -9.91 1.44
N ALA A 169 -25.34 -11.17 1.08
CA ALA A 169 -25.00 -12.19 2.07
C ALA A 169 -23.66 -11.87 2.74
N LEU A 170 -23.66 -11.77 4.07
CA LEU A 170 -22.45 -11.59 4.86
C LEU A 170 -21.98 -12.92 5.45
N ASN A 171 -20.70 -13.20 5.32
CA ASN A 171 -20.04 -14.34 5.95
C ASN A 171 -18.89 -13.82 6.81
N CYS A 172 -19.02 -13.94 8.13
CA CYS A 172 -17.95 -13.64 9.08
C CYS A 172 -17.46 -14.94 9.70
N PRO A 173 -16.57 -15.69 9.02
CA PRO A 173 -16.02 -16.91 9.58
C PRO A 173 -15.34 -16.63 10.91
N VAL A 174 -15.42 -17.61 11.79
CA VAL A 174 -14.76 -17.61 13.09
C VAL A 174 -13.73 -18.74 13.11
N PRO A 175 -12.70 -18.62 13.96
CA PRO A 175 -11.82 -19.74 14.27
C PRO A 175 -12.62 -21.00 14.58
N ARG A 176 -12.03 -22.17 14.27
CA ARG A 176 -12.71 -23.48 14.29
C ARG A 176 -13.37 -23.86 15.64
N ASP A 177 -12.95 -23.20 16.72
CA ASP A 177 -13.38 -23.47 18.09
C ASP A 177 -14.37 -22.41 18.63
N ASP A 178 -14.66 -21.36 17.86
CA ASP A 178 -15.57 -20.29 18.25
C ASP A 178 -17.00 -20.55 17.73
N PRO A 179 -18.03 -20.12 18.47
CA PRO A 179 -19.41 -20.23 18.01
C PRO A 179 -19.62 -19.40 16.73
N PRO A 180 -20.43 -19.90 15.77
CA PRO A 180 -20.65 -19.20 14.51
C PRO A 180 -21.15 -17.77 14.77
N THR A 181 -20.56 -16.80 14.07
CA THR A 181 -20.98 -15.40 14.16
C THR A 181 -22.45 -15.28 13.76
N SER A 182 -23.28 -14.78 14.67
CA SER A 182 -24.65 -14.42 14.31
C SER A 182 -24.67 -13.34 13.23
N GLU A 183 -25.70 -13.32 12.39
CA GLU A 183 -25.82 -12.32 11.32
C GLU A 183 -25.79 -10.87 11.85
N SER A 184 -26.37 -10.63 13.04
CA SER A 184 -26.29 -9.34 13.72
C SER A 184 -24.86 -8.99 14.15
N ALA A 185 -24.11 -9.93 14.73
CA ALA A 185 -22.71 -9.71 15.09
C ALA A 185 -21.82 -9.47 13.85
N CYS A 186 -22.10 -10.17 12.75
CA CYS A 186 -21.38 -9.96 11.50
C CYS A 186 -21.67 -8.57 10.91
N ARG A 187 -22.94 -8.14 10.88
CA ARG A 187 -23.31 -6.76 10.52
C ARG A 187 -22.65 -5.72 11.41
N GLN A 188 -22.60 -5.95 12.72
CA GLN A 188 -21.97 -5.03 13.66
C GLN A 188 -20.48 -4.87 13.35
N ARG A 189 -19.78 -5.98 13.10
CA ARG A 189 -18.36 -5.96 12.69
C ARG A 189 -18.15 -5.15 11.41
N VAL A 190 -19.02 -5.31 10.41
CA VAL A 190 -18.98 -4.51 9.18
C VAL A 190 -19.23 -3.03 9.46
N ALA A 191 -20.19 -2.70 10.34
CA ALA A 191 -20.51 -1.31 10.70
C ALA A 191 -19.36 -0.58 11.43
N GLU A 192 -18.52 -1.34 12.13
CA GLU A 192 -17.35 -0.88 12.88
C GLU A 192 -16.09 -0.69 12.01
N LEU A 193 -16.06 -1.21 10.79
CA LEU A 193 -14.96 -0.95 9.86
C LEU A 193 -14.81 0.55 9.57
N ASP A 194 -13.57 0.98 9.42
CA ASP A 194 -13.21 2.33 8.98
C ASP A 194 -12.51 2.27 7.63
N VAL A 195 -13.13 2.83 6.60
CA VAL A 195 -12.57 2.90 5.25
C VAL A 195 -11.25 3.68 5.19
N ARG A 196 -10.96 4.53 6.19
CA ARG A 196 -9.66 5.21 6.31
C ARG A 196 -8.52 4.29 6.72
N GLN A 197 -8.84 3.07 7.16
CA GLN A 197 -7.87 2.03 7.51
C GLN A 197 -7.65 1.02 6.40
N VAL A 198 -8.16 1.29 5.18
CA VAL A 198 -7.82 0.50 4.00
C VAL A 198 -6.31 0.60 3.76
N SER A 199 -5.64 -0.53 3.58
CA SER A 199 -4.19 -0.61 3.34
C SER A 199 -3.85 -1.34 2.05
N THR A 200 -4.73 -2.21 1.57
CA THR A 200 -4.54 -2.97 0.33
C THR A 200 -5.87 -3.11 -0.40
N VAL A 201 -5.81 -3.15 -1.72
CA VAL A 201 -6.88 -3.56 -2.63
C VAL A 201 -6.26 -4.53 -3.63
N ALA A 202 -6.85 -5.70 -3.80
CA ALA A 202 -6.33 -6.70 -4.72
C ALA A 202 -7.44 -7.52 -5.35
N ARG A 203 -7.13 -8.16 -6.48
CA ARG A 203 -7.95 -9.28 -6.98
C ARG A 203 -7.64 -10.50 -6.13
N CYS A 204 -8.66 -11.30 -5.82
CA CYS A 204 -8.43 -12.54 -5.10
C CYS A 204 -7.59 -13.50 -5.95
N ASP A 205 -6.54 -14.07 -5.36
CA ASP A 205 -5.72 -15.11 -5.97
C ASP A 205 -5.53 -16.30 -5.02
N PRO A 206 -6.06 -17.50 -5.35
CA PRO A 206 -6.88 -17.80 -6.52
C PRO A 206 -8.32 -17.21 -6.40
N PRO A 207 -9.04 -17.03 -7.51
CA PRO A 207 -10.45 -16.68 -7.47
C PRO A 207 -11.28 -17.82 -6.84
N PRO A 208 -12.44 -17.52 -6.22
CA PRO A 208 -13.26 -18.51 -5.52
C PRO A 208 -13.84 -19.59 -6.45
N ALA A 209 -14.03 -19.27 -7.73
CA ALA A 209 -14.40 -20.20 -8.79
C ALA A 209 -13.94 -19.69 -10.15
N ALA A 210 -13.84 -20.58 -11.15
CA ALA A 210 -13.49 -20.21 -12.51
C ALA A 210 -14.54 -19.25 -13.10
N GLY A 211 -14.11 -18.06 -13.54
CA GLY A 211 -14.99 -17.04 -14.12
C GLY A 211 -15.70 -16.13 -13.10
N ALA A 212 -15.56 -16.41 -11.80
CA ALA A 212 -16.08 -15.57 -10.72
C ALA A 212 -15.30 -14.26 -10.61
N GLY A 213 -16.00 -13.19 -10.26
CA GLY A 213 -15.39 -11.91 -9.89
C GLY A 213 -15.02 -11.93 -8.41
N CYS A 214 -13.83 -11.44 -8.07
CA CYS A 214 -13.44 -11.34 -6.67
C CYS A 214 -12.41 -10.25 -6.45
N PHE A 215 -12.68 -9.38 -5.49
CA PHE A 215 -11.72 -8.40 -4.99
C PHE A 215 -11.71 -8.40 -3.47
N GLU A 216 -10.59 -7.96 -2.91
CA GLU A 216 -10.30 -8.02 -1.48
C GLU A 216 -9.70 -6.69 -1.04
N LEU A 217 -10.16 -6.19 0.12
CA LEU A 217 -9.57 -5.04 0.79
C LEU A 217 -8.99 -5.47 2.14
N GLY A 218 -7.75 -5.07 2.42
CA GLY A 218 -7.20 -5.10 3.77
C GLY A 218 -7.63 -3.83 4.52
N VAL A 219 -8.31 -3.97 5.66
CA VAL A 219 -8.91 -2.87 6.44
C VAL A 219 -8.67 -3.08 7.92
N GLY A 220 -7.78 -2.29 8.54
CA GLY A 220 -7.60 -2.32 10.00
C GLY A 220 -7.24 -3.71 10.58
N GLY A 221 -6.52 -4.54 9.81
CA GLY A 221 -6.19 -5.92 10.18
C GLY A 221 -7.24 -6.97 9.80
N MET A 222 -8.29 -6.57 9.07
CA MET A 222 -9.32 -7.45 8.52
C MET A 222 -9.18 -7.55 7.01
N SER A 223 -9.45 -8.73 6.45
CA SER A 223 -9.73 -8.93 5.03
C SER A 223 -11.23 -8.80 4.80
N VAL A 224 -11.61 -7.98 3.82
CA VAL A 224 -12.99 -7.84 3.35
C VAL A 224 -13.02 -8.22 1.87
N ARG A 225 -13.58 -9.38 1.59
CA ARG A 225 -13.63 -9.97 0.26
C ARG A 225 -15.02 -9.89 -0.33
N PHE A 226 -15.14 -9.30 -1.52
CA PHE A 226 -16.37 -9.24 -2.28
C PHE A 226 -16.31 -10.28 -3.39
N GLU A 227 -17.29 -11.18 -3.40
CA GLU A 227 -17.35 -12.29 -4.34
C GLU A 227 -18.60 -12.16 -5.21
N SER A 228 -18.41 -12.32 -6.52
CA SER A 228 -19.45 -12.29 -7.54
C SER A 228 -19.45 -13.61 -8.31
N ASP A 229 -20.64 -14.06 -8.71
CA ASP A 229 -20.80 -15.27 -9.53
C ASP A 229 -20.11 -15.14 -10.91
N SER A 230 -19.92 -13.91 -11.40
CA SER A 230 -19.10 -13.61 -12.58
C SER A 230 -18.31 -12.31 -12.42
N VAL A 231 -17.30 -12.10 -13.26
CA VAL A 231 -16.53 -10.83 -13.32
C VAL A 231 -17.34 -9.60 -13.74
N THR A 232 -18.57 -9.76 -14.24
CA THR A 232 -19.43 -8.66 -14.69
C THR A 232 -20.65 -8.44 -13.81
N THR A 233 -20.89 -9.29 -12.82
CA THR A 233 -22.03 -9.15 -11.91
C THR A 233 -21.65 -8.43 -10.63
N ALA A 234 -22.64 -7.78 -10.03
CA ALA A 234 -22.51 -7.23 -8.69
C ALA A 234 -22.17 -8.35 -7.68
N PRO A 235 -21.45 -8.03 -6.59
CA PRO A 235 -21.14 -9.00 -5.55
C PRO A 235 -22.40 -9.69 -5.03
N SER A 236 -22.34 -11.02 -4.91
CA SER A 236 -23.39 -11.87 -4.34
C SER A 236 -23.11 -12.20 -2.87
N ARG A 237 -21.83 -12.15 -2.45
CA ARG A 237 -21.39 -12.45 -1.07
C ARG A 237 -20.24 -11.53 -0.64
N VAL A 238 -20.21 -11.19 0.65
CA VAL A 238 -19.03 -10.57 1.30
C VAL A 238 -18.52 -11.47 2.40
N VAL A 239 -17.22 -11.76 2.38
CA VAL A 239 -16.52 -12.51 3.43
C VAL A 239 -15.65 -11.55 4.23
N ILE A 240 -15.74 -11.59 5.57
CA ILE A 240 -14.97 -10.74 6.48
C ILE A 240 -14.21 -11.59 7.49
N GLU A 241 -12.89 -11.59 7.41
CA GLU A 241 -12.02 -12.41 8.26
C GLU A 241 -10.78 -11.66 8.73
N PRO A 242 -10.14 -12.04 9.84
CA PRO A 242 -8.87 -11.45 10.25
C PRO A 242 -7.79 -11.69 9.19
N MET A 243 -6.96 -10.69 8.88
CA MET A 243 -5.78 -10.89 8.06
C MET A 243 -4.76 -11.74 8.81
N ILE A 244 -4.37 -12.87 8.21
CA ILE A 244 -3.23 -13.64 8.70
C ILE A 244 -1.97 -13.03 8.10
N VAL A 245 -1.30 -12.18 8.87
CA VAL A 245 0.04 -11.72 8.51
C VAL A 245 1.02 -12.82 8.90
N ILE A 246 1.49 -13.59 7.91
CA ILE A 246 2.65 -14.47 8.11
C ILE A 246 3.86 -13.53 8.17
N ALA A 247 4.22 -13.08 9.37
CA ALA A 247 5.50 -12.44 9.57
C ALA A 247 6.58 -13.50 9.33
N ASP A 248 7.28 -13.41 8.19
CA ASP A 248 8.57 -14.07 8.04
C ASP A 248 9.51 -13.46 9.09
N GLU A 249 9.63 -14.11 10.25
CA GLU A 249 10.74 -13.92 11.18
C GLU A 249 12.03 -14.42 10.52
N LEU A 250 12.47 -13.73 9.47
CA LEU A 250 13.75 -13.95 8.81
C LEU A 250 14.54 -12.63 8.75
N ILE A 251 14.64 -11.94 9.88
CA ILE A 251 15.58 -10.83 10.02
C ILE A 251 16.37 -10.95 11.34
N ASP A 252 17.43 -11.76 11.29
CA ASP A 252 18.71 -11.48 11.97
C ASP A 252 19.89 -12.07 11.19
#